data_AF-A0A800BKN4-F1
#
_entry.id   AF-A0A800BKN4-F1
#
_cell.length_a   1.000
_cell.length_b   1.000
_cell.length_c   1.000
_cell.angle_alpha   90.00
_cell.angle_beta   90.00
_cell.angle_gamma   90.00
#
_symmetry.space_group_name_H-M   'P 1'
#
loop_
_entity.id
_entity.type
_entity.pdbx_description
1 polymer ?
#
loop_
_entity_poly.entity_id
_entity_poly.type
_entity_poly.pdbx_seq_one_letter_code
_entity_poly.pdbx_strand_id
1 'polypeptide(L)' 'SYERGTNENTNGLIRQYFPKSSDCRPITDDEIIGAMKRLNNRPRKCPGFKTPNQVFFHE' A
#
# COMPACT_ATOMS: atom_id res chain seq x y z
N SER A 1 -14.60 -9.99 -12.45
CA SER A 1 -14.33 -9.59 -11.05
C SER A 1 -12.85 -9.65 -10.65
N TYR A 2 -11.92 -9.16 -11.49
CA TYR A 2 -10.46 -9.15 -11.19
C TYR A 2 -10.05 -7.98 -10.28
N GLU A 3 -10.81 -6.88 -10.32
CA GLU A 3 -10.53 -5.67 -9.54
C GLU A 3 -10.67 -5.89 -8.04
N ARG A 4 -11.64 -6.72 -7.62
CA ARG A 4 -11.88 -6.99 -6.20
C ARG A 4 -10.69 -7.68 -5.53
N GLY A 5 -10.09 -8.68 -6.18
CA GLY A 5 -8.92 -9.37 -5.64
C GLY A 5 -7.71 -8.45 -5.48
N THR A 6 -7.54 -7.49 -6.41
CA THR A 6 -6.47 -6.48 -6.34
C THR A 6 -6.69 -5.52 -5.17
N ASN A 7 -7.93 -5.06 -4.96
CA ASN A 7 -8.30 -4.20 -3.85
C ASN A 7 -8.13 -4.93 -2.51
N GLU A 8 -8.52 -6.20 -2.41
CA GLU A 8 -8.37 -7.00 -1.20
C GLU A 8 -6.89 -7.24 -0.85
N ASN A 9 -6.04 -7.51 -1.83
CA ASN A 9 -4.59 -7.59 -1.63
C ASN A 9 -4.02 -6.26 -1.10
N THR A 10 -4.39 -5.15 -1.71
CA THR A 10 -3.92 -3.81 -1.29
C THR A 10 -4.38 -3.48 0.13
N ASN A 11 -5.63 -3.76 0.47
CA ASN A 11 -6.16 -3.60 1.82
C ASN A 11 -5.42 -4.46 2.85
N GLY A 12 -5.02 -5.69 2.48
CA GLY A 12 -4.19 -6.54 3.32
C GLY A 12 -2.85 -5.91 3.67
N LEU A 13 -2.24 -5.19 2.73
CA LEU A 13 -0.96 -4.50 2.95
C LEU A 13 -1.10 -3.24 3.79
N ILE A 14 -2.17 -2.46 3.58
CA ILE A 14 -2.46 -1.29 4.43
C ILE A 14 -2.65 -1.74 5.88
N ARG A 15 -3.31 -2.88 6.11
CA ARG A 15 -3.52 -3.45 7.45
C ARG A 15 -2.26 -3.90 8.18
N GLN A 16 -1.12 -4.03 7.47
CA GLN A 16 0.19 -4.26 8.11
C GLN A 16 0.68 -3.01 8.86
N TYR A 17 0.22 -1.83 8.47
CA TYR A 17 0.55 -0.55 9.10
C TYR A 17 -0.56 -0.08 10.04
N PHE A 18 -1.82 -0.25 9.64
CA PHE A 18 -3.00 0.19 10.38
C PHE A 18 -3.94 -1.00 10.63
N PRO A 19 -3.77 -1.74 11.73
CA PRO A 19 -4.61 -2.91 12.02
C PRO A 19 -6.09 -2.55 12.06
N LYS A 20 -6.95 -3.46 11.58
CA LYS A 20 -8.37 -3.19 11.31
C LYS A 20 -9.16 -2.66 12.52
N SER A 21 -8.76 -3.03 13.73
CA SER A 21 -9.45 -2.65 14.98
C SER A 21 -8.64 -1.64 15.80
N SER A 22 -7.61 -1.04 15.21
CA SER A 22 -6.86 0.06 15.83
C SER A 22 -7.65 1.36 15.72
N ASP A 23 -7.55 2.19 16.74
CA ASP A 23 -8.07 3.55 16.69
C ASP A 23 -7.30 4.34 15.63
N CYS A 24 -8.04 4.99 14.71
CA CYS A 24 -7.43 5.82 13.67
C CYS A 24 -7.16 7.26 14.12
N ARG A 25 -7.76 7.71 15.23
CA ARG A 25 -7.59 9.07 15.76
C ARG A 25 -6.14 9.44 16.11
N PRO A 26 -5.31 8.55 16.70
CA PRO A 26 -3.92 8.88 17.00
C PRO A 26 -2.98 8.76 15.80
N ILE A 27 -3.45 8.24 14.65
CA ILE A 27 -2.60 8.08 13.47
C ILE A 27 -2.25 9.47 12.94
N THR A 28 -0.96 9.76 12.90
CA THR A 28 -0.44 11.03 12.41
C THR A 28 -0.32 11.03 10.88
N ASP A 29 -0.36 12.20 10.27
CA ASP A 29 -0.12 12.34 8.83
C ASP A 29 1.25 11.78 8.43
N ASP A 30 2.27 11.92 9.28
CA ASP A 30 3.61 11.38 9.04
C ASP A 30 3.63 9.85 8.97
N GLU A 31 2.84 9.17 9.81
CA GLU A 31 2.67 7.71 9.76
C GLU A 31 1.97 7.28 8.46
N ILE A 32 0.95 8.04 8.05
CA ILE A 32 0.24 7.80 6.78
C ILE A 32 1.20 7.97 5.60
N ILE A 33 1.93 9.08 5.56
CA ILE A 33 2.92 9.37 4.52
C ILE A 33 4.02 8.30 4.51
N GLY A 34 4.48 7.86 5.69
CA GLY A 34 5.46 6.79 5.83
C GLY A 34 4.96 5.46 5.27
N ALA A 35 3.73 5.07 5.60
CA ALA A 35 3.09 3.86 5.06
C ALA A 35 2.91 3.97 3.54
N MET A 36 2.42 5.10 3.02
CA MET A 36 2.25 5.35 1.60
C MET A 36 3.58 5.24 0.84
N LYS A 37 4.64 5.91 1.31
CA LYS A 37 5.98 5.84 0.71
C LYS A 37 6.49 4.40 0.66
N ARG A 38 6.33 3.63 1.74
CA ARG A 38 6.76 2.23 1.79
C ARG A 38 5.94 1.36 0.83
N LEU A 39 4.63 1.54 0.77
CA LEU A 39 3.75 0.76 -0.11
C LEU A 39 4.00 1.04 -1.59
N ASN A 40 4.22 2.30 -1.94
CA ASN A 40 4.44 2.76 -3.32
C ASN A 40 5.85 2.47 -3.83
N ASN A 41 6.82 2.29 -2.93
CA ASN A 41 8.17 1.83 -3.25
C ASN A 41 8.38 0.33 -3.02
N ARG A 42 7.33 -0.45 -2.72
CA ARG A 42 7.43 -1.89 -2.51
C ARG A 42 7.37 -2.64 -3.84
N PRO A 43 8.43 -3.39 -4.23
CA PRO A 43 8.41 -4.29 -5.39
C PRO A 43 7.23 -5.25 -5.37
N ARG A 44 6.49 -5.38 -6.48
CA ARG A 44 5.36 -6.31 -6.61
C ARG A 44 5.65 -7.37 -7.66
N LYS A 45 5.33 -8.64 -7.37
CA LYS A 45 5.59 -9.76 -8.30
C LYS A 45 4.90 -9.59 -9.66
N CYS A 46 3.64 -9.14 -9.67
CA CYS A 46 2.84 -9.03 -10.90
C CYS A 46 3.47 -8.14 -11.98
N PRO A 47 3.96 -6.92 -11.67
CA PRO A 47 4.68 -6.08 -12.64
C PRO A 47 6.19 -6.43 -12.76
N GLY A 48 6.57 -7.70 -12.59
CA GLY A 48 7.98 -8.11 -12.73
C GLY A 48 8.90 -7.53 -11.65
N PHE A 49 8.41 -7.47 -10.40
CA PHE A 49 9.10 -6.87 -9.26
C PHE A 49 9.33 -5.36 -9.36
N LYS A 50 8.65 -4.67 -10.28
CA LYS A 50 8.61 -3.20 -10.27
C LYS A 50 7.78 -2.68 -9.09
N THR A 51 8.12 -1.49 -8.61
CA THR A 51 7.33 -0.78 -7.60
C THR A 51 6.15 -0.08 -8.27
N PRO A 52 5.06 0.22 -7.53
CA PRO A 52 3.99 1.07 -8.03
C PRO A 52 4.50 2.38 -8.64
N ASN A 53 5.46 3.06 -7.99
CA ASN A 53 6.03 4.29 -8.53
C ASN A 53 6.68 4.09 -9.92
N GLN A 54 7.45 3.03 -10.10
CA GLN A 54 8.09 2.71 -11.40
C GLN A 54 7.07 2.42 -12.51
N VAL A 55 5.92 1.86 -12.16
CA VAL A 55 4.87 1.50 -13.13
C VAL A 55 4.05 2.71 -13.54
N PHE A 56 3.69 3.57 -12.60
CA PHE A 56 2.76 4.69 -12.84
C PHE A 56 3.46 6.00 -13.19
N PHE A 57 4.64 6.25 -12.64
CA PHE A 57 5.38 7.51 -12.82
C PHE A 57 6.64 7.37 -13.68
N HIS A 58 7.00 6.14 -14.08
CA HIS A 58 8.20 5.85 -14.88
C HIS A 58 9.52 6.37 -14.29
N GLU A 59 9.58 6.49 -12.96
CA GLU A 59 10.79 6.81 -12.19
C GLU A 59 11.79 5.64 -12.15
#